data_AF-A0A2P2IEQ2-F1
#
_entry.id   AF-A0A2P2IEQ2-F1
#
_cell.length_a   1.000
_cell.length_b   1.000
_cell.length_c   1.000
_cell.angle_alpha   90.00
_cell.angle_beta   90.00
_cell.angle_gamma   90.00
#
_symmetry.space_group_name_H-M   'P 1'
#
loop_
_entity.id
_entity.type
_entity.pdbx_description
1 polymer ?
#
loop_
_entity_poly.entity_id
_entity_poly.type
_entity_poly.pdbx_seq_one_letter_code
_entity_poly.pdbx_strand_id
1 'polypeptide(L)'
;QSMAKMRDQSDAQARVKCIGEIVREAIRCLTAGEDVDMRKLKNRFSRNNRLNRTPRLVEILAAVPEQHKKLLTPYLKAKPVRTASGIAVVAVMCKPHRCPHIAMTGNVCVYCPGGPDSDFEYSTQAYTGYEPTSMRAIRA
;
A
#
# COMPACT_ATOMS: atom_id res chain seq x y z
N GLN A 1 21.49 11.13 -33.55
CA GLN A 1 20.55 10.13 -32.97
C GLN A 1 21.19 8.76 -32.69
N SER A 2 22.29 8.34 -33.36
CA SER A 2 22.92 7.03 -33.10
C SER A 2 23.69 6.94 -31.76
N MET A 3 24.36 8.01 -31.31
CA MET A 3 25.15 7.99 -30.06
C MET A 3 24.31 7.84 -28.78
N ALA A 4 23.09 8.39 -28.74
CA ALA A 4 22.19 8.22 -27.60
C ALA A 4 21.71 6.77 -27.45
N LYS A 5 21.49 6.08 -28.59
CA LYS A 5 21.10 4.67 -28.64
C LYS A 5 22.21 3.72 -28.16
N MET A 6 23.48 4.04 -28.46
CA MET A 6 24.63 3.26 -27.98
C MET A 6 24.84 3.40 -26.47
N ARG A 7 24.66 4.61 -25.90
CA ARG A 7 24.74 4.84 -24.44
C ARG A 7 23.64 4.12 -23.66
N ASP A 8 22.42 4.13 -24.19
CA ASP A 8 21.28 3.44 -23.55
C ASP A 8 21.48 1.92 -23.52
N GLN A 9 22.12 1.35 -24.56
CA GLN A 9 22.49 -0.07 -24.61
C GLN A 9 23.61 -0.43 -23.61
N SER A 10 24.61 0.44 -23.40
CA SER A 10 25.65 0.20 -22.40
C SER A 10 25.10 0.26 -20.97
N ASP A 11 24.17 1.18 -20.72
CA ASP A 11 23.54 1.35 -19.40
C ASP A 11 22.61 0.18 -19.08
N ALA A 12 21.87 -0.33 -20.08
CA ALA A 12 21.05 -1.53 -19.95
C ALA A 12 21.91 -2.77 -19.64
N GLN A 13 23.05 -2.94 -20.32
CA GLN A 13 23.99 -4.04 -20.04
C GLN A 13 24.59 -3.95 -18.64
N ALA A 14 25.02 -2.75 -18.21
CA ALA A 14 25.52 -2.52 -16.85
C ALA A 14 24.45 -2.84 -15.79
N ARG A 15 23.18 -2.55 -16.09
CA ARG A 15 22.05 -2.85 -15.21
C ARG A 15 21.79 -4.35 -15.06
N VAL A 16 21.78 -5.09 -16.16
CA VAL A 16 21.61 -6.55 -16.14
C VAL A 16 22.76 -7.22 -15.38
N LYS A 17 24.00 -6.76 -15.61
CA LYS A 17 25.18 -7.23 -14.87
C LYS A 17 25.05 -6.99 -13.37
N CYS A 18 24.65 -5.79 -12.97
CA CYS A 18 24.44 -5.44 -11.57
C CYS A 18 23.36 -6.31 -10.90
N ILE A 19 22.23 -6.53 -11.57
CA ILE A 19 21.16 -7.39 -11.05
C ILE A 19 21.67 -8.83 -10.85
N GLY A 20 22.44 -9.36 -11.80
CA GLY A 20 23.04 -10.69 -11.67
C GLY A 20 24.07 -10.80 -10.54
N GLU A 21 24.83 -9.74 -10.25
CA GLU A 21 25.74 -9.68 -9.10
C GLU A 21 24.99 -9.65 -7.77
N ILE A 22 23.93 -8.83 -7.68
CA ILE A 22 23.05 -8.73 -6.51
C ILE A 22 22.41 -10.08 -6.20
N VAL A 23 21.86 -10.77 -7.20
CA VAL A 23 21.20 -12.08 -6.99
C VAL A 23 22.20 -13.13 -6.53
N ARG A 24 23.39 -13.20 -7.13
CA ARG A 24 24.44 -14.16 -6.72
C ARG A 24 24.88 -13.96 -5.27
N GLU A 25 25.10 -12.71 -4.87
CA GLU A 25 25.51 -12.41 -3.51
C GLU A 25 24.38 -12.68 -2.51
N ALA A 26 23.13 -12.35 -2.86
CA ALA A 26 21.96 -12.64 -2.02
C ALA A 26 21.78 -14.14 -1.78
N ILE A 27 21.98 -14.97 -2.83
CA ILE A 27 21.94 -16.44 -2.70
C ILE A 27 23.09 -16.93 -1.80
N ARG A 28 24.31 -16.38 -1.94
CA ARG A 28 25.45 -16.77 -1.10
C ARG A 28 25.18 -16.52 0.39
N CYS A 29 24.71 -15.33 0.75
CA CYS A 29 24.44 -14.99 2.15
C CYS A 29 23.30 -15.85 2.73
N LEU A 30 22.26 -16.14 1.94
CA LEU A 30 21.18 -17.04 2.36
C LEU A 30 21.66 -18.48 2.59
N THR A 31 22.50 -19.01 1.72
CA THR A 31 23.10 -20.35 1.89
C THR A 31 24.03 -20.39 3.10
N ALA A 32 24.68 -19.27 3.43
CA ALA A 32 25.53 -19.14 4.62
C ALA A 32 24.72 -18.88 5.91
N GLY A 33 23.40 -18.63 5.83
CA GLY A 33 22.56 -18.33 6.99
C GLY A 33 22.75 -16.93 7.58
N GLU A 34 23.34 -16.00 6.82
CA GLU A 34 23.56 -14.61 7.26
C GLU A 34 22.34 -13.72 6.95
N ASP A 35 22.10 -12.70 7.79
CA ASP A 35 21.04 -11.73 7.53
C ASP A 35 21.38 -10.84 6.33
N VAL A 36 20.49 -10.82 5.34
CA VAL A 36 20.72 -10.15 4.06
C VAL A 36 20.05 -8.77 4.06
N ASP A 37 20.83 -7.73 4.31
CA ASP A 37 20.37 -6.36 4.10
C ASP A 37 20.40 -5.98 2.60
N MET A 38 19.29 -6.24 1.93
CA MET A 38 19.09 -5.94 0.51
C MET A 38 19.29 -4.45 0.17
N ARG A 39 19.15 -3.53 1.15
CA ARG A 39 19.33 -2.09 0.94
C ARG A 39 20.80 -1.75 0.74
N LYS A 40 21.67 -2.27 1.62
CA LYS A 40 23.13 -2.13 1.52
C LYS A 40 23.67 -2.80 0.27
N LEU A 41 23.19 -4.01 -0.03
CA LEU A 41 23.59 -4.78 -1.20
C LEU A 41 23.34 -4.00 -2.49
N LYS A 42 22.12 -3.48 -2.66
CA LYS A 42 21.73 -2.67 -3.84
C LYS A 42 22.57 -1.42 -3.98
N ASN A 43 22.84 -0.71 -2.90
CA ASN A 43 23.65 0.52 -2.95
C ASN A 43 25.10 0.22 -3.33
N ARG A 44 25.69 -0.84 -2.77
CA ARG A 44 27.06 -1.29 -3.07
C ARG A 44 27.22 -1.61 -4.56
N PHE A 45 26.36 -2.47 -5.10
CA PHE A 45 26.48 -2.91 -6.50
C PHE A 45 26.02 -1.84 -7.50
N SER A 46 25.08 -0.96 -7.14
CA SER A 46 24.70 0.18 -7.99
C SER A 46 25.83 1.19 -8.11
N ARG A 47 26.59 1.43 -7.02
CA ARG A 47 27.75 2.32 -7.02
C ARG A 47 28.91 1.72 -7.82
N ASN A 48 29.17 0.43 -7.68
CA ASN A 48 30.22 -0.25 -8.44
C ASN A 48 29.96 -0.25 -9.95
N ASN A 49 28.70 -0.47 -10.35
CA ASN A 49 28.29 -0.47 -11.76
C ASN A 49 27.91 0.94 -12.29
N ARG A 50 28.15 2.00 -11.49
CA ARG A 50 27.86 3.41 -11.83
C ARG A 50 26.46 3.63 -12.41
N LEU A 51 25.46 2.97 -11.83
CA LEU A 51 24.08 3.06 -12.31
C LEU A 51 23.45 4.38 -11.90
N ASN A 52 22.79 5.03 -12.87
CA ASN A 52 22.06 6.28 -12.63
C ASN A 52 20.80 6.08 -11.77
N ARG A 53 20.23 4.86 -11.79
CA ARG A 53 19.07 4.48 -11.00
C ARG A 53 19.28 3.12 -10.36
N THR A 54 19.00 3.01 -9.07
CA THR A 54 19.05 1.72 -8.36
C THR A 54 17.99 0.76 -8.92
N PRO A 55 18.31 -0.53 -9.11
CA PRO A 55 17.36 -1.52 -9.62
C PRO A 55 16.14 -1.66 -8.68
N ARG A 56 14.96 -1.86 -9.26
CA ARG A 56 13.73 -2.05 -8.48
C ARG A 56 13.73 -3.44 -7.86
N LEU A 57 13.04 -3.61 -6.73
CA LEU A 57 12.90 -4.92 -6.09
C LEU A 57 12.21 -5.94 -7.01
N VAL A 58 11.25 -5.48 -7.82
CA VAL A 58 10.56 -6.28 -8.85
C VAL A 58 11.53 -6.80 -9.91
N GLU A 59 12.49 -5.99 -10.35
CA GLU A 59 13.49 -6.38 -11.36
C GLU A 59 14.46 -7.43 -10.81
N ILE A 60 14.85 -7.29 -9.54
CA ILE A 60 15.67 -8.28 -8.84
C ILE A 60 14.88 -9.59 -8.70
N LEU A 61 13.61 -9.51 -8.28
CA LEU A 61 12.75 -10.68 -8.14
C LEU A 61 12.55 -11.45 -9.46
N ALA A 62 12.49 -10.75 -10.59
CA ALA A 62 12.37 -11.35 -11.92
C ALA A 62 13.64 -12.09 -12.37
N ALA A 63 14.81 -11.71 -11.86
CA ALA A 63 16.09 -12.33 -12.20
C ALA A 63 16.50 -13.47 -11.26
N VAL A 64 15.72 -13.75 -10.21
CA VAL A 64 16.00 -14.85 -9.27
C VAL A 64 15.59 -16.20 -9.86
N PRO A 65 16.46 -17.22 -9.84
CA PRO A 65 16.11 -18.57 -10.26
C PRO A 65 14.96 -19.15 -9.42
N GLU A 66 14.05 -19.89 -10.04
CA GLU A 66 12.86 -20.47 -9.38
C GLU A 66 13.21 -21.31 -8.14
N GLN A 67 14.37 -21.96 -8.12
CA GLN A 67 14.87 -22.77 -7.00
C GLN A 67 15.05 -21.94 -5.71
N HIS A 68 15.53 -20.70 -5.82
CA HIS A 68 15.78 -19.82 -4.66
C HIS A 68 14.67 -18.78 -4.44
N LYS A 69 13.70 -18.71 -5.35
CA LYS A 69 12.63 -17.71 -5.32
C LYS A 69 11.78 -17.83 -4.06
N LYS A 70 11.45 -19.04 -3.61
CA LYS A 70 10.69 -19.27 -2.36
C LYS A 70 11.41 -18.74 -1.12
N LEU A 71 12.74 -18.90 -1.07
CA LEU A 71 13.59 -18.43 0.04
C LEU A 71 13.74 -16.91 0.05
N LEU A 72 13.82 -16.29 -1.13
CA LEU A 72 14.02 -14.84 -1.30
C LEU A 72 12.71 -14.02 -1.24
N THR A 73 11.56 -14.65 -1.51
CA THR A 73 10.24 -13.99 -1.50
C THR A 73 9.95 -13.20 -0.22
N PRO A 74 10.15 -13.71 1.01
CA PRO A 74 9.86 -12.94 2.22
C PRO A 74 10.71 -11.66 2.37
N TYR A 75 11.95 -11.67 1.88
CA TYR A 75 12.86 -10.51 1.93
C TYR A 75 12.60 -9.49 0.81
N LEU A 76 12.07 -9.96 -0.32
CA LEU A 76 11.82 -9.13 -1.51
C LEU A 76 10.37 -8.67 -1.65
N LYS A 77 9.44 -9.20 -0.86
CA LYS A 77 8.03 -8.79 -0.90
C LYS A 77 7.84 -7.49 -0.12
N ALA A 78 7.20 -6.52 -0.76
CA ALA A 78 6.79 -5.30 -0.08
C ALA A 78 5.87 -5.65 1.10
N LYS A 79 6.06 -4.97 2.23
CA LYS A 79 5.21 -5.15 3.41
C LYS A 79 3.75 -4.92 3.00
N PRO A 80 2.81 -5.81 3.35
CA PRO A 80 1.41 -5.60 3.02
C PRO A 80 0.94 -4.32 3.69
N VAL A 81 0.61 -3.31 2.89
CA VAL A 81 0.02 -2.06 3.36
C VAL A 81 -1.49 -2.15 3.20
N ARG A 82 -2.24 -1.78 4.24
CA ARG A 82 -3.71 -1.78 4.18
C ARG A 82 -4.26 -0.69 3.25
N THR A 83 -3.48 0.37 3.00
CA THR A 83 -3.85 1.47 2.10
C THR A 83 -2.66 1.88 1.24
N ALA A 84 -2.92 2.18 -0.05
CA ALA A 84 -1.88 2.57 -1.01
C ALA A 84 -1.22 3.93 -0.69
N SER A 85 -1.93 4.82 0.01
CA SER A 85 -1.46 6.14 0.43
C SER A 85 -0.93 6.21 1.87
N GLY A 86 -1.09 5.13 2.66
CA GLY A 86 -0.74 5.11 4.09
C GLY A 86 -1.71 5.87 5.01
N ILE A 87 -2.78 6.46 4.49
CA ILE A 87 -3.83 7.12 5.29
C ILE A 87 -4.91 6.07 5.62
N ALA A 88 -5.38 6.03 6.87
CA ALA A 88 -6.51 5.20 7.30
C ALA A 88 -7.70 6.10 7.64
N VAL A 89 -8.75 6.06 6.82
CA VAL A 89 -9.99 6.82 7.07
C VAL A 89 -10.86 6.04 8.05
N VAL A 90 -11.17 6.68 9.18
CA VAL A 90 -12.04 6.12 10.22
C VAL A 90 -13.30 6.98 10.29
N ALA A 91 -14.46 6.36 10.09
CA ALA A 91 -15.75 7.01 10.20
C ALA A 91 -16.47 6.47 11.45
N VAL A 92 -16.95 7.39 12.30
CA VAL A 92 -17.71 7.10 13.52
C VAL A 92 -19.01 7.88 13.51
N MET A 93 -20.00 7.38 14.24
CA MET A 93 -21.28 8.06 14.44
C MET A 93 -21.48 8.35 15.92
N CYS A 94 -22.00 9.54 16.23
CA CYS A 94 -22.41 9.91 17.58
C CYS A 94 -23.77 9.28 17.92
N LYS A 95 -24.16 9.34 19.20
CA LYS A 95 -25.49 8.92 19.65
C LYS A 95 -26.60 9.61 18.82
N PRO A 96 -27.62 8.87 18.34
CA PRO A 96 -28.78 9.46 17.70
C PRO A 96 -29.44 10.51 18.61
N HIS A 97 -29.60 11.74 18.11
CA HIS A 97 -30.21 12.85 18.82
C HIS A 97 -31.05 13.70 17.86
N ARG A 98 -32.01 14.45 18.42
CA ARG A 98 -32.88 15.34 17.64
C ARG A 98 -32.16 16.64 17.29
N CYS A 99 -32.45 17.21 16.13
CA CYS A 99 -31.90 18.51 15.74
C CYS A 99 -32.37 19.62 16.70
N PRO A 100 -31.50 20.58 17.07
CA PRO A 100 -31.84 21.62 18.04
C PRO A 100 -32.95 22.57 17.57
N HIS A 101 -33.10 22.76 16.25
CA HIS A 101 -34.12 23.65 15.70
C HIS A 101 -35.54 23.15 15.93
N ILE A 102 -35.74 21.85 16.24
CA ILE A 102 -37.07 21.30 16.50
C ILE A 102 -37.77 22.01 17.66
N ALA A 103 -37.01 22.55 18.61
CA ALA A 103 -37.55 23.33 19.72
C ALA A 103 -38.15 24.69 19.28
N MET A 104 -37.71 25.22 18.13
CA MET A 104 -38.16 26.50 17.57
C MET A 104 -39.18 26.31 16.44
N THR A 105 -38.94 25.37 15.53
CA THR A 105 -39.77 25.14 14.33
C THR A 105 -40.86 24.10 14.54
N GLY A 106 -40.79 23.32 15.63
CA GLY A 106 -41.73 22.25 15.95
C GLY A 106 -41.57 20.98 15.12
N ASN A 107 -40.82 21.03 14.01
CA ASN A 107 -40.68 19.93 13.05
C ASN A 107 -39.23 19.75 12.58
N VAL A 108 -38.92 18.55 12.08
CA VAL A 108 -37.68 18.22 11.38
C VAL A 108 -37.67 18.78 9.95
N CYS A 109 -36.49 18.87 9.33
CA CYS A 109 -36.36 19.30 7.93
C CYS A 109 -37.11 18.36 6.97
N VAL A 110 -37.85 18.94 6.02
CA VAL A 110 -38.66 18.22 5.01
C VAL A 110 -37.86 17.16 4.23
N TYR A 111 -36.58 17.41 3.97
CA TYR A 111 -35.71 16.52 3.21
C TYR A 111 -34.90 15.54 4.07
N CYS A 112 -35.11 15.48 5.38
CA CYS A 112 -34.37 14.59 6.26
C CYS A 112 -35.06 13.23 6.34
N PRO A 113 -34.45 12.14 5.81
CA PRO A 113 -35.13 10.85 5.72
C PRO A 113 -35.21 10.10 7.06
N GLY A 114 -34.15 10.20 7.88
CA GLY A 114 -33.99 9.38 9.08
C GLY A 114 -33.78 10.18 10.36
N GLY A 115 -33.50 9.46 11.44
CA GLY A 115 -33.33 10.00 12.77
C GLY A 115 -34.25 9.35 13.81
N PRO A 116 -34.20 9.83 15.07
CA PRO A 116 -34.92 9.22 16.18
C PRO A 116 -36.46 9.23 16.04
N ASP A 117 -36.98 10.17 15.26
CA ASP A 117 -38.42 10.38 15.03
C ASP A 117 -38.87 9.86 13.65
N SER A 118 -38.08 8.98 13.02
CA SER A 118 -38.37 8.38 11.71
C SER A 118 -38.72 6.90 11.84
N ASP A 119 -39.26 6.33 10.76
CA ASP A 119 -39.58 4.90 10.67
C ASP A 119 -38.33 4.00 10.55
N PHE A 120 -37.13 4.58 10.43
CA PHE A 120 -35.88 3.82 10.35
C PHE A 120 -35.39 3.42 11.74
N GLU A 121 -35.32 2.11 11.99
CA GLU A 121 -34.91 1.54 13.26
C GLU A 121 -33.49 1.96 13.67
N TYR A 122 -33.40 2.62 14.83
CA TYR A 122 -32.15 3.07 15.46
C TYR A 122 -31.17 3.78 14.50
N SER A 123 -31.70 4.67 13.66
CA SER A 123 -30.92 5.47 12.72
C SER A 123 -30.43 6.80 13.31
N THR A 124 -29.25 7.25 12.91
CA THR A 124 -28.79 8.61 13.17
C THR A 124 -29.49 9.60 12.24
N GLN A 125 -29.56 10.87 12.66
CA GLN A 125 -30.23 11.91 11.87
C GLN A 125 -29.66 11.97 10.45
N ALA A 126 -30.54 12.01 9.45
CA ALA A 126 -30.22 12.01 8.01
C ALA A 126 -29.63 10.71 7.44
N TYR A 127 -29.54 9.63 8.21
CA TYR A 127 -29.13 8.30 7.73
C TYR A 127 -30.29 7.31 7.77
N THR A 128 -30.21 6.26 6.96
CA THR A 128 -31.24 5.20 6.92
C THR A 128 -30.92 3.99 7.78
N GLY A 129 -29.66 3.84 8.21
CA GLY A 129 -29.19 2.68 8.98
C GLY A 129 -28.61 1.56 8.11
N TYR A 130 -28.86 1.58 6.79
CA TYR A 130 -28.37 0.58 5.84
C TYR A 130 -26.99 0.91 5.25
N GLU A 131 -26.41 2.07 5.57
CA GLU A 131 -25.10 2.42 5.07
C GLU A 131 -24.01 1.62 5.81
N PRO A 132 -22.87 1.28 5.15
CA PRO A 132 -21.83 0.45 5.77
C PRO A 132 -21.28 1.00 7.09
N THR A 133 -21.23 2.32 7.25
CA THR A 133 -20.80 2.96 8.49
C THR A 133 -21.89 2.92 9.55
N SER A 134 -23.15 3.17 9.17
CA SER A 134 -24.30 3.09 10.07
C SER A 134 -24.48 1.67 10.62
N MET A 135 -24.43 0.65 9.76
CA MET A 135 -24.50 -0.76 10.16
C MET A 135 -23.39 -1.15 11.14
N ARG A 136 -22.19 -0.57 11.01
CA ARG A 136 -21.11 -0.79 11.98
C ARG A 136 -21.37 -0.07 13.30
N ALA A 137 -21.94 1.14 13.25
CA ALA A 137 -22.27 1.91 14.44
C ALA A 137 -23.39 1.27 15.27
N ILE A 138 -24.40 0.67 14.61
CA ILE A 138 -25.53 -0.01 15.29
C ILE A 138 -25.09 -1.31 15.99
N ARG A 139 -24.07 -1.99 15.47
CA ARG A 139 -23.55 -3.25 16.03
C ARG A 139 -22.56 -3.07 17.19
N ALA A 140 -22.04 -1.85 17.36
CA ALA A 140 -21.00 -1.54 18.33
C ALA A 140 -21.59 -1.36 19.73
#